data_AF-F7NWI9-F1
#
_entry.id   AF-F7NWI9-F1
#
_cell.length_a   1.000
_cell.length_b   1.000
_cell.length_c   1.000
_cell.angle_alpha   90.00
_cell.angle_beta   90.00
_cell.angle_gamma   90.00
#
_symmetry.space_group_name_H-M   'P 1'
#
loop_
_entity.id
_entity.type
_entity.pdbx_description
1 polymer ?
#
loop_
_entity_poly.entity_id
_entity_poly.type
_entity_poly.pdbx_seq_one_letter_code
_entity_poly.pdbx_strand_id
1 'polypeptide(L)'
;MKYQKTFTCTLLSVAIAITVGCTVQAETDTTNLAAAPQQIAFIKNCKVIQQRAMTNDEFAAYQRLEAVEQQMQELHLPLKAFEIEMEQHSERMAELADLVHQEDEHSIRIDKVKMAEQHKLAEKIQEITERHRPHFAALEQKGDEISDIADDFTDLLEMSAPAGGFDHIQVISDSGKTTECYDGGIKLISRN
;
A
#
# COMPACT_ATOMS: atom_id res chain seq x y z
N MET A 1 20.35 -3.47 -40.18
CA MET A 1 18.95 -3.75 -39.82
C MET A 1 18.76 -3.40 -38.36
N LYS A 2 18.00 -2.34 -38.07
CA LYS A 2 17.75 -1.81 -36.72
C LYS A 2 16.43 -2.40 -36.23
N TYR A 3 16.45 -3.15 -35.12
CA TYR A 3 15.23 -3.61 -34.46
C TYR A 3 14.89 -2.62 -33.33
N GLN A 4 13.87 -1.80 -33.56
CA GLN A 4 13.19 -1.05 -32.51
C GLN A 4 12.26 -2.00 -31.75
N LYS A 5 12.51 -2.22 -30.46
CA LYS A 5 11.52 -2.81 -29.55
C LYS A 5 10.70 -1.68 -28.94
N THR A 6 9.45 -1.60 -29.33
CA THR A 6 8.41 -0.77 -28.71
C THR A 6 8.09 -1.31 -27.33
N PHE A 7 8.33 -0.51 -26.29
CA PHE A 7 7.80 -0.73 -24.94
C PHE A 7 6.38 -0.17 -24.89
N THR A 8 5.38 -1.05 -24.94
CA THR A 8 4.01 -0.72 -24.59
C THR A 8 3.84 -0.78 -23.08
N CYS A 9 3.69 0.38 -22.45
CA CYS A 9 3.39 0.55 -21.03
C CYS A 9 1.88 0.39 -20.84
N THR A 10 1.44 -0.77 -20.35
CA THR A 10 0.04 -0.99 -19.97
C THR A 10 -0.21 -0.46 -18.56
N LEU A 11 -0.93 0.66 -18.49
CA LEU A 11 -1.42 1.28 -17.25
C LEU A 11 -2.41 0.34 -16.55
N LEU A 12 -1.99 -0.26 -15.44
CA LEU A 12 -2.85 -1.04 -14.54
C LEU A 12 -3.68 -0.05 -13.71
N SER A 13 -4.94 0.10 -14.09
CA SER A 13 -5.90 0.99 -13.42
C SER A 13 -6.57 0.20 -12.29
N VAL A 14 -6.18 0.46 -11.04
CA VAL A 14 -6.86 -0.10 -9.86
C VAL A 14 -7.97 0.87 -9.46
N ALA A 15 -9.23 0.51 -9.74
CA ALA A 15 -10.40 1.23 -9.23
C ALA A 15 -10.91 0.53 -7.97
N ILE A 16 -10.70 1.14 -6.80
CA ILE A 16 -11.29 0.69 -5.54
C ILE A 16 -12.59 1.47 -5.32
N ALA A 17 -13.73 0.78 -5.43
CA ALA A 17 -15.03 1.34 -5.09
C ALA A 17 -15.24 1.26 -3.57
N ILE A 18 -15.25 2.40 -2.89
CA ILE A 18 -15.57 2.50 -1.47
C ILE A 18 -17.07 2.75 -1.34
N THR A 19 -17.85 1.71 -1.04
CA THR A 19 -19.24 1.88 -0.61
C THR A 19 -19.30 1.96 0.91
N VAL A 20 -19.61 3.16 1.42
CA VAL A 20 -19.89 3.40 2.85
C VAL A 20 -21.27 2.86 3.17
N GLY A 21 -21.33 1.68 3.81
CA GLY A 21 -22.54 1.14 4.43
C GLY A 21 -22.46 1.26 5.94
N CYS A 22 -23.13 2.26 6.52
CA CYS A 22 -23.36 2.31 7.96
C CYS A 22 -24.49 1.35 8.33
N THR A 23 -24.17 0.27 9.03
CA THR A 23 -25.14 -0.45 9.86
C THR A 23 -24.54 -0.69 11.23
N VAL A 24 -25.07 0.03 12.21
CA VAL A 24 -24.80 -0.17 13.64
C VAL A 24 -25.56 -1.42 14.06
N GLN A 25 -24.84 -2.46 14.48
CA GLN A 25 -25.38 -3.49 15.35
C GLN A 25 -24.43 -3.63 16.54
N ALA A 26 -24.92 -3.20 17.70
CA ALA A 26 -24.32 -3.47 18.98
C ALA A 26 -24.66 -4.92 19.36
N GLU A 27 -23.65 -5.77 19.49
CA GLU A 27 -23.76 -7.03 20.22
C GLU A 27 -22.57 -7.20 21.16
N THR A 28 -22.94 -7.68 22.33
CA THR A 28 -22.22 -7.78 23.60
C THR A 28 -21.02 -8.72 23.58
N ASP A 29 -20.06 -8.41 24.46
CA ASP A 29 -18.93 -9.22 24.93
C ASP A 29 -19.01 -10.71 24.57
N THR A 30 -18.13 -11.12 23.66
CA THR A 30 -17.67 -12.50 23.55
C THR A 30 -16.17 -12.51 23.83
N THR A 31 -15.84 -13.02 25.01
CA THR A 31 -14.60 -13.75 25.30
C THR A 31 -13.96 -14.31 24.04
N ASN A 32 -12.69 -13.97 23.81
CA ASN A 32 -11.72 -14.63 22.93
C ASN A 32 -12.18 -16.02 22.44
N LEU A 33 -13.02 -16.07 21.42
CA LEU A 33 -13.07 -17.23 20.56
C LEU A 33 -11.82 -17.08 19.71
N ALA A 34 -10.80 -17.87 20.04
CA ALA A 34 -9.68 -18.10 19.14
C ALA A 34 -10.29 -18.38 17.77
N ALA A 35 -10.17 -17.42 16.85
CA ALA A 35 -10.56 -17.62 15.46
C ALA A 35 -9.91 -18.93 15.02
N ALA A 36 -10.72 -19.90 14.61
CA ALA A 36 -10.21 -21.20 14.20
C ALA A 36 -9.09 -21.00 13.15
N PRO A 37 -8.05 -21.84 13.14
CA PRO A 37 -6.94 -21.66 12.21
C PRO A 37 -7.51 -21.62 10.79
N GLN A 38 -7.30 -20.48 10.14
CA GLN A 38 -7.79 -20.22 8.80
C GLN A 38 -7.28 -21.31 7.86
N GLN A 39 -8.06 -21.64 6.83
CA GLN A 39 -7.59 -22.63 5.86
C GLN A 39 -6.67 -21.95 4.87
N ILE A 40 -5.70 -22.70 4.36
CA ILE A 40 -4.94 -22.28 3.19
C ILE A 40 -5.27 -23.19 2.01
N ALA A 41 -5.29 -22.58 0.83
CA ALA A 41 -5.37 -23.28 -0.44
C ALA A 41 -4.15 -22.97 -1.30
N PHE A 42 -3.50 -24.02 -1.78
CA PHE A 42 -2.50 -23.95 -2.84
C PHE A 42 -3.21 -24.09 -4.18
N ILE A 43 -2.94 -23.18 -5.10
CA ILE A 43 -3.64 -23.06 -6.38
C ILE A 43 -2.62 -23.19 -7.50
N LYS A 44 -2.96 -24.02 -8.49
CA LYS A 44 -2.18 -24.16 -9.72
C LYS A 44 -3.10 -24.22 -10.93
N ASN A 45 -2.82 -23.45 -11.96
CA ASN A 45 -3.71 -23.28 -13.13
C ASN A 45 -5.16 -22.99 -12.71
N CYS A 46 -5.32 -22.08 -11.74
CA CYS A 46 -6.61 -21.70 -11.13
C CYS A 46 -7.46 -22.86 -10.58
N LYS A 47 -6.83 -23.97 -10.20
CA LYS A 47 -7.47 -25.06 -9.46
C LYS A 47 -6.82 -25.20 -8.10
N VAL A 48 -7.64 -25.37 -7.08
CA VAL A 48 -7.16 -25.76 -5.74
C VAL A 48 -6.56 -27.17 -5.86
N ILE A 49 -5.25 -27.26 -5.67
CA ILE A 49 -4.52 -28.54 -5.71
C ILE A 49 -4.33 -29.13 -4.31
N GLN A 50 -4.40 -28.28 -3.29
CA GLN A 50 -4.39 -28.69 -1.89
C GLN A 50 -5.09 -27.63 -1.06
N GLN A 51 -5.91 -28.07 -0.11
CA GLN A 51 -6.51 -27.22 0.90
C GLN A 51 -6.37 -27.90 2.26
N ARG A 52 -5.93 -27.14 3.25
CA ARG A 52 -5.74 -27.65 4.61
C ARG A 52 -5.87 -26.53 5.63
N ALA A 53 -6.10 -26.89 6.87
CA ALA A 53 -5.91 -25.95 7.97
C ALA A 53 -4.45 -25.49 8.02
N MET A 54 -4.23 -24.22 8.38
CA MET A 54 -2.91 -23.75 8.78
C MET A 54 -2.37 -24.57 9.95
N THR A 55 -1.05 -24.73 10.00
CA THR A 55 -0.38 -25.16 11.23
C THR A 55 -0.46 -24.04 12.27
N ASN A 56 -0.16 -24.35 13.53
CA ASN A 56 -0.13 -23.32 14.58
C ASN A 56 0.90 -22.22 14.29
N ASP A 57 2.04 -22.59 13.72
CA ASP A 57 3.12 -21.65 13.40
C ASP A 57 2.74 -20.76 12.21
N GLU A 58 2.14 -21.32 11.16
CA GLU A 58 1.59 -20.57 10.03
C GLU A 58 0.50 -19.59 10.48
N PHE A 59 -0.41 -20.04 11.34
CA PHE A 59 -1.48 -19.19 11.85
C PHE A 59 -0.94 -18.06 12.73
N ALA A 60 0.05 -18.34 13.58
CA ALA A 60 0.70 -17.31 14.39
C ALA A 60 1.44 -16.28 13.52
N ALA A 61 2.14 -16.71 12.47
CA ALA A 61 2.78 -15.81 11.52
C ALA A 61 1.75 -14.96 10.75
N TYR A 62 0.65 -15.57 10.31
CA TYR A 62 -0.45 -14.85 9.68
C TYR A 62 -1.09 -13.81 10.61
N GLN A 63 -1.32 -14.12 11.89
CA GLN A 63 -1.82 -13.15 12.87
C GLN A 63 -0.86 -11.99 13.09
N ARG A 64 0.47 -12.23 13.03
CA ARG A 64 1.47 -11.15 13.08
C ARG A 64 1.35 -10.22 11.87
N LEU A 65 1.12 -10.77 10.66
CA LEU A 65 0.86 -9.96 9.46
C LEU A 65 -0.38 -9.07 9.63
N GLU A 66 -1.51 -9.65 10.07
CA GLU A 66 -2.75 -8.88 10.28
C GLU A 66 -2.56 -7.76 11.32
N ALA A 67 -1.81 -8.03 12.39
CA ALA A 67 -1.55 -7.04 13.43
C ALA A 67 -0.69 -5.87 12.91
N VAL A 68 0.33 -6.14 12.11
CA VAL A 68 1.19 -5.08 11.55
C VAL A 68 0.46 -4.31 10.45
N GLU A 69 -0.40 -4.96 9.65
CA GLU A 69 -1.26 -4.27 8.67
C GLU A 69 -2.18 -3.24 9.35
N GLN A 70 -2.76 -3.57 10.51
CA GLN A 70 -3.56 -2.62 11.28
C GLN A 70 -2.72 -1.42 11.74
N GLN A 71 -1.49 -1.64 12.18
CA GLN A 71 -0.58 -0.56 12.60
C GLN A 71 -0.19 0.36 11.42
N MET A 72 -0.08 -0.17 10.20
CA MET A 72 0.15 0.64 9.00
C MET A 72 -0.98 1.63 8.72
N GLN A 73 -2.23 1.29 9.06
CA GLN A 73 -3.36 2.21 8.91
C GLN A 73 -3.19 3.46 9.77
N GLU A 74 -2.62 3.32 10.97
CA GLU A 74 -2.35 4.43 11.89
C GLU A 74 -1.23 5.34 11.36
N LEU A 75 -0.20 4.75 10.73
CA LEU A 75 0.91 5.50 10.13
C LEU A 75 0.53 6.25 8.85
N HIS A 76 -0.60 5.93 8.23
CA HIS A 76 -1.06 6.61 7.02
C HIS A 76 -1.57 8.03 7.31
N LEU A 77 -2.18 8.27 8.47
CA LEU A 77 -2.74 9.59 8.84
C LEU A 77 -1.71 10.74 8.81
N PRO A 78 -0.52 10.64 9.45
CA PRO A 78 0.48 11.69 9.39
C PRO A 78 1.06 11.90 7.99
N LEU A 79 1.06 10.87 7.14
CA LEU A 79 1.48 10.96 5.73
C LEU A 79 0.51 11.84 4.94
N LYS A 80 -0.79 11.60 5.11
CA LYS A 80 -1.83 12.40 4.46
C LYS A 80 -1.79 13.87 4.88
N ALA A 81 -1.49 14.14 6.16
CA ALA A 81 -1.31 15.51 6.64
C ALA A 81 -0.10 16.19 5.97
N PHE A 82 1.02 15.47 5.82
CA PHE A 82 2.19 15.96 5.11
C PHE A 82 1.89 16.28 3.63
N GLU A 83 1.19 15.37 2.94
CA GLU A 83 0.82 15.57 1.52
C GLU A 83 0.02 16.85 1.32
N ILE A 84 -0.99 17.10 2.18
CA ILE A 84 -1.81 18.31 2.13
C ILE A 84 -0.97 19.58 2.39
N GLU A 85 -0.11 19.57 3.42
CA GLU A 85 0.77 20.72 3.70
C GLU A 85 1.73 20.98 2.52
N MET A 86 2.32 19.91 1.96
CA MET A 86 3.27 20.02 0.85
C MET A 86 2.63 20.48 -0.45
N GLU A 87 1.42 20.03 -0.78
CA GLU A 87 0.69 20.48 -1.97
C GLU A 87 0.45 21.99 -1.89
N GLN A 88 -0.11 22.48 -0.78
CA GLN A 88 -0.38 23.91 -0.57
C GLN A 88 0.88 24.77 -0.68
N HIS A 89 1.99 24.32 -0.09
CA HIS A 89 3.24 25.07 -0.14
C HIS A 89 3.94 24.98 -1.50
N SER A 90 3.77 23.89 -2.25
CA SER A 90 4.31 23.73 -3.61
C SER A 90 3.57 24.60 -4.62
N GLU A 91 2.24 24.68 -4.53
CA GLU A 91 1.43 25.60 -5.35
C GLU A 91 1.86 27.06 -5.12
N ARG A 92 1.98 27.48 -3.86
CA ARG A 92 2.43 28.83 -3.52
C ARG A 92 3.86 29.12 -3.99
N MET A 93 4.72 28.10 -4.01
CA MET A 93 6.09 28.24 -4.51
C MET A 93 6.10 28.46 -6.03
N ALA A 94 5.25 27.75 -6.77
CA ALA A 94 5.08 27.95 -8.20
C ALA A 94 4.55 29.35 -8.51
N GLU A 95 3.50 29.80 -7.81
CA GLU A 95 2.96 31.17 -7.95
C GLU A 95 4.03 32.24 -7.70
N LEU A 96 4.85 32.08 -6.66
CA LEU A 96 5.93 33.03 -6.37
C LEU A 96 7.03 33.00 -7.42
N ALA A 97 7.39 31.82 -7.95
CA ALA A 97 8.42 31.69 -8.97
C ALA A 97 8.06 32.47 -10.25
N ASP A 98 6.77 32.44 -10.64
CA ASP A 98 6.26 33.20 -11.79
C ASP A 98 6.28 34.72 -11.56
N LEU A 99 6.20 35.17 -10.31
CA LEU A 99 6.18 36.58 -9.95
C LEU A 99 7.58 37.19 -9.73
N VAL A 100 8.60 36.35 -9.50
CA VAL A 100 9.99 36.80 -9.26
C VAL A 100 10.61 37.35 -10.54
N HIS A 101 10.31 36.76 -11.69
CA HIS A 101 10.82 37.19 -12.98
C HIS A 101 9.72 37.85 -13.80
N GLN A 102 9.89 39.13 -14.10
CA GLN A 102 9.03 39.84 -15.04
C GLN A 102 9.87 40.21 -16.25
N GLU A 103 9.62 39.50 -17.35
CA GLU A 103 10.26 39.73 -18.65
C GLU A 103 9.31 40.50 -19.58
N ASP A 104 9.83 41.55 -20.21
CA ASP A 104 9.24 42.16 -21.40
C ASP A 104 10.24 42.12 -22.57
N GLU A 105 9.83 42.57 -23.76
CA GLU A 105 10.66 42.51 -24.97
C GLU A 105 12.03 43.21 -24.85
N HIS A 106 12.25 44.04 -23.81
CA HIS A 106 13.42 44.91 -23.69
C HIS A 106 14.13 44.83 -22.34
N SER A 107 13.56 44.16 -21.32
CA SER A 107 14.15 44.10 -19.99
C SER A 107 13.71 42.88 -19.16
N ILE A 108 14.64 42.41 -18.31
CA ILE A 108 14.35 41.45 -17.23
C ILE A 108 14.32 42.23 -15.92
N ARG A 109 13.22 42.13 -15.19
CA ARG A 109 13.07 42.73 -13.85
C ARG A 109 12.90 41.63 -12.83
N ILE A 110 13.71 41.69 -11.77
CA ILE A 110 13.65 40.75 -10.63
C ILE A 110 12.99 41.46 -9.46
N ASP A 111 11.87 40.91 -8.98
CA ASP A 111 11.22 41.40 -7.76
C ASP A 111 11.90 40.79 -6.52
N LYS A 112 12.75 41.60 -5.86
CA LYS A 112 13.47 41.20 -4.66
C LYS A 112 12.58 40.92 -3.46
N VAL A 113 11.38 41.52 -3.39
CA VAL A 113 10.41 41.25 -2.32
C VAL A 113 9.84 39.85 -2.51
N LYS A 114 9.45 39.52 -3.75
CA LYS A 114 8.97 38.18 -4.10
C LYS A 114 10.05 37.11 -3.94
N MET A 115 11.30 37.44 -4.25
CA MET A 115 12.43 36.55 -4.02
C MET A 115 12.64 36.25 -2.52
N ALA A 116 12.46 37.26 -1.65
CA ALA A 116 12.52 37.07 -0.21
C ALA A 116 11.33 36.25 0.33
N GLU A 117 10.13 36.44 -0.22
CA GLU A 117 8.96 35.60 0.10
C GLU A 117 9.18 34.14 -0.31
N GLN A 118 9.74 33.91 -1.50
CA GLN A 118 10.09 32.59 -2.00
C GLN A 118 11.12 31.90 -1.09
N HIS A 119 12.14 32.63 -0.63
CA HIS A 119 13.14 32.09 0.29
C HIS A 119 12.52 31.64 1.62
N LYS A 120 11.66 32.47 2.22
CA LYS A 120 10.93 32.11 3.46
C LYS A 120 10.02 30.91 3.27
N LEU A 121 9.39 30.79 2.10
CA LEU A 121 8.57 29.62 1.79
C LEU A 121 9.41 28.35 1.67
N ALA A 122 10.62 28.44 1.09
CA ALA A 122 11.55 27.32 1.01
C ALA A 122 12.01 26.88 2.42
N GLU A 123 12.33 27.83 3.30
CA GLU A 123 12.62 27.54 4.72
C GLU A 123 11.43 26.84 5.38
N LYS A 124 10.20 27.27 5.08
CA LYS A 124 9.00 26.65 5.65
C LYS A 124 8.78 25.21 5.18
N ILE A 125 9.01 24.94 3.90
CA ILE A 125 8.97 23.59 3.32
C ILE A 125 10.01 22.69 4.01
N GLN A 126 11.21 23.23 4.24
CA GLN A 126 12.24 22.50 4.97
C GLN A 126 11.78 22.17 6.40
N GLU A 127 11.25 23.14 7.15
CA GLU A 127 10.71 22.89 8.49
C GLU A 127 9.61 21.81 8.53
N ILE A 128 8.71 21.80 7.54
CA ILE A 128 7.65 20.79 7.42
C ILE A 128 8.27 19.42 7.17
N THR A 129 9.21 19.32 6.23
CA THR A 129 9.94 18.08 5.92
C THR A 129 10.65 17.53 7.15
N GLU A 130 11.35 18.40 7.89
CA GLU A 130 12.03 18.05 9.15
C GLU A 130 11.06 17.53 10.20
N ARG A 131 9.91 18.20 10.36
CA ARG A 131 8.85 17.80 11.31
C ARG A 131 8.28 16.42 11.00
N HIS A 132 8.13 16.10 9.71
CA HIS A 132 7.55 14.83 9.27
C HIS A 132 8.56 13.69 9.08
N ARG A 133 9.87 13.96 9.08
CA ARG A 133 10.92 12.93 8.95
C ARG A 133 10.73 11.73 9.89
N PRO A 134 10.40 11.88 11.19
CA PRO A 134 10.21 10.74 12.08
C PRO A 134 9.06 9.83 11.64
N HIS A 135 8.02 10.37 10.99
CA HIS A 135 6.90 9.58 10.49
C HIS A 135 7.31 8.72 9.28
N PHE A 136 8.14 9.25 8.38
CA PHE A 136 8.71 8.47 7.28
C PHE A 136 9.64 7.37 7.78
N ALA A 137 10.49 7.66 8.77
CA ALA A 137 11.35 6.65 9.37
C ALA A 137 10.54 5.54 10.06
N ALA A 138 9.44 5.88 10.74
CA ALA A 138 8.54 4.89 11.33
C ALA A 138 7.84 4.03 10.26
N LEU A 139 7.48 4.61 9.13
CA LEU A 139 6.90 3.88 8.01
C LEU A 139 7.90 2.92 7.36
N GLU A 140 9.15 3.37 7.15
CA GLU A 140 10.25 2.54 6.65
C GLU A 140 10.50 1.35 7.57
N GLN A 141 10.64 1.61 8.87
CA GLN A 141 10.82 0.55 9.87
C GLN A 141 9.67 -0.45 9.88
N LYS A 142 8.42 0.00 9.71
CA LYS A 142 7.27 -0.90 9.59
C LYS A 142 7.26 -1.67 8.28
N GLY A 143 7.73 -1.08 7.19
CA GLY A 143 7.95 -1.79 5.93
C GLY A 143 8.91 -2.96 6.10
N ASP A 144 10.04 -2.74 6.78
CA ASP A 144 11.02 -3.80 7.08
C ASP A 144 10.40 -4.90 7.94
N GLU A 145 9.67 -4.53 9.00
CA GLU A 145 8.98 -5.50 9.87
C GLU A 145 7.95 -6.35 9.09
N ILE A 146 7.19 -5.74 8.17
CA ILE A 146 6.26 -6.48 7.31
C ILE A 146 7.02 -7.46 6.41
N SER A 147 8.14 -7.03 5.84
CA SER A 147 8.96 -7.88 4.99
C SER A 147 9.45 -9.11 5.75
N ASP A 148 10.03 -8.92 6.94
CA ASP A 148 10.53 -10.01 7.77
C ASP A 148 9.42 -11.00 8.14
N ILE A 149 8.25 -10.50 8.54
CA ILE A 149 7.10 -11.37 8.91
C ILE A 149 6.54 -12.08 7.66
N ALA A 150 6.53 -11.43 6.50
CA ALA A 150 6.05 -12.02 5.26
C ALA A 150 6.99 -13.13 4.75
N ASP A 151 8.30 -12.95 4.90
CA ASP A 151 9.31 -13.95 4.59
C ASP A 151 9.16 -15.16 5.54
N ASP A 152 9.05 -14.92 6.85
CA ASP A 152 8.73 -15.96 7.86
C ASP A 152 7.50 -16.79 7.46
N PHE A 153 6.41 -16.11 7.09
CA PHE A 153 5.17 -16.77 6.70
C PHE A 153 5.31 -17.56 5.40
N THR A 154 6.03 -17.02 4.42
CA THR A 154 6.31 -17.67 3.14
C THR A 154 7.13 -18.94 3.35
N ASP A 155 8.20 -18.88 4.13
CA ASP A 155 9.06 -20.03 4.43
C ASP A 155 8.25 -21.17 5.08
N LEU A 156 7.39 -20.85 6.04
CA LEU A 156 6.52 -21.83 6.70
C LEU A 156 5.56 -22.51 5.71
N LEU A 157 5.02 -21.76 4.75
CA LEU A 157 4.14 -22.28 3.71
C LEU A 157 4.88 -23.12 2.67
N GLU A 158 6.11 -22.76 2.32
CA GLU A 158 6.93 -23.52 1.38
C GLU A 158 7.33 -24.89 1.94
N MET A 159 7.62 -24.98 3.25
CA MET A 159 7.91 -26.25 3.92
C MET A 159 6.79 -27.28 3.80
N SER A 160 5.57 -26.82 3.60
CA SER A 160 4.35 -27.61 3.58
C SER A 160 3.65 -27.60 2.21
N ALA A 161 4.34 -27.06 1.19
CA ALA A 161 3.82 -26.93 -0.15
C ALA A 161 3.65 -28.29 -0.86
N PRO A 162 2.65 -28.42 -1.75
CA PRO A 162 2.42 -29.66 -2.48
C PRO A 162 3.56 -29.97 -3.45
N ALA A 163 3.92 -31.25 -3.54
CA ALA A 163 4.90 -31.74 -4.52
C ALA A 163 4.44 -31.41 -5.95
N GLY A 164 5.30 -30.72 -6.71
CA GLY A 164 4.98 -30.23 -8.05
C GLY A 164 4.71 -28.72 -8.13
N GLY A 165 4.81 -27.99 -7.02
CA GLY A 165 4.72 -26.53 -6.97
C GLY A 165 3.30 -25.98 -7.12
N PHE A 166 3.16 -24.68 -6.95
CA PHE A 166 1.91 -23.92 -6.99
C PHE A 166 2.17 -22.55 -7.64
N ASP A 167 1.10 -21.88 -8.08
CA ASP A 167 1.17 -20.53 -8.66
C ASP A 167 0.74 -19.46 -7.65
N HIS A 168 -0.23 -19.79 -6.78
CA HIS A 168 -0.76 -18.90 -5.75
C HIS A 168 -1.07 -19.64 -4.46
N ILE A 169 -0.97 -18.92 -3.35
CA ILE A 169 -1.49 -19.34 -2.04
C ILE A 169 -2.61 -18.38 -1.68
N GLN A 170 -3.70 -18.94 -1.13
CA GLN A 170 -4.80 -18.16 -0.61
C GLN A 170 -5.10 -18.56 0.82
N VAL A 171 -5.26 -17.56 1.68
CA VAL A 171 -5.85 -17.70 2.99
C VAL A 171 -7.38 -17.62 2.87
N ILE A 172 -8.07 -18.69 3.26
CA ILE A 172 -9.52 -18.81 3.25
C ILE A 172 -10.01 -18.50 4.67
N SER A 173 -10.66 -17.35 4.82
CA SER A 173 -11.41 -17.01 6.03
C SER A 173 -12.88 -17.40 5.88
N ASP A 174 -13.56 -17.63 7.02
CA ASP A 174 -14.98 -18.01 7.09
C ASP A 174 -15.94 -16.95 6.51
N SER A 175 -15.41 -15.78 6.08
CA SER A 175 -16.16 -14.66 5.50
C SER A 175 -16.70 -14.89 4.08
N GLY A 176 -16.54 -16.08 3.50
CA GLY A 176 -17.18 -16.46 2.24
C GLY A 176 -16.67 -15.71 1.00
N LYS A 177 -15.46 -15.13 1.05
CA LYS A 177 -14.85 -14.49 -0.11
C LYS A 177 -14.37 -15.54 -1.11
N THR A 178 -14.83 -15.42 -2.35
CA THR A 178 -14.44 -16.30 -3.45
C THR A 178 -13.00 -16.03 -3.87
N THR A 179 -12.29 -17.09 -4.23
CA THR A 179 -10.96 -17.01 -4.83
C THR A 179 -11.10 -16.48 -6.24
N GLU A 180 -10.55 -15.28 -6.48
CA GLU A 180 -10.36 -14.75 -7.83
C GLU A 180 -8.98 -15.19 -8.31
N CYS A 181 -8.93 -16.06 -9.32
CA CYS A 181 -7.69 -16.43 -9.97
C CYS A 181 -7.65 -15.85 -11.38
N TYR A 182 -6.49 -15.34 -11.78
CA TYR A 182 -6.27 -14.76 -13.11
C TYR A 182 -5.27 -15.63 -13.86
N ASP A 183 -5.75 -16.41 -14.83
CA ASP A 183 -4.90 -17.16 -15.77
C ASP A 183 -5.08 -16.57 -17.18
N GLY A 184 -3.98 -16.11 -17.78
CA GLY A 184 -3.99 -15.50 -19.12
C GLY A 184 -4.91 -14.28 -19.27
N GLY A 185 -5.22 -13.56 -18.18
CA GLY A 185 -6.14 -12.40 -18.19
C GLY A 185 -7.63 -12.76 -18.07
N ILE A 186 -7.96 -14.02 -17.79
CA ILE A 186 -9.34 -14.49 -17.54
C ILE A 186 -9.56 -14.63 -16.04
N LYS A 187 -10.57 -13.94 -15.51
CA LYS A 187 -11.03 -14.07 -14.12
C LYS A 187 -11.77 -15.41 -13.96
N LEU A 188 -11.18 -16.33 -13.22
CA LEU A 188 -11.77 -17.61 -12.85
C LEU A 188 -12.27 -17.52 -11.40
N ILE A 189 -13.57 -17.72 -11.20
CA ILE A 189 -14.22 -17.75 -9.89
C ILE A 189 -14.32 -19.21 -9.47
N SER A 190 -13.55 -19.61 -8.47
CA SER A 190 -13.76 -20.90 -7.81
C SER A 190 -14.86 -20.72 -6.76
N ARG A 191 -16.00 -21.41 -6.95
CA ARG A 191 -16.98 -21.60 -5.88
C ARG A 191 -16.65 -22.92 -5.18
N ASN A 192 -16.59 -22.89 -3.85
CA ASN A 192 -16.68 -24.11 -3.04
C ASN A 192 -18.01 -24.83 -3.31
#